data_AF-A0A9D1N224-F1
#
_entry.id   AF-A0A9D1N224-F1
#
_cell.length_a   1.000
_cell.length_b   1.000
_cell.length_c   1.000
_cell.angle_alpha   90.00
_cell.angle_beta   90.00
_cell.angle_gamma   90.00
#
_symmetry.space_group_name_H-M   'P 1'
#
loop_
_entity.id
_entity.type
_entity.pdbx_description
1 polymer ?
#
loop_
_entity_poly.entity_id
_entity_poly.type
_entity_poly.pdbx_seq_one_letter_code
_entity_poly.pdbx_strand_id
1 'polypeptide(L)'
;MKIYCCGLVYSTQDPETYWCIETYHLKKPVDNIIGGKRVFKQIIYALCCKKNGCCKIEIHSYTKENGRLKLLYTQSIKGRGAISFLERTKDMRIRQPQCCPLKTYQYSKKIPWVYGKTLNSTTQVVRYIDESGNRQIFKAANPQGQKLQSEIIKSEIIRKEV
;
A
#
# COMPACT_ATOMS: atom_id res chain seq x y z
N MET A 1 15.08 -9.16 -4.70
CA MET A 1 15.02 -10.63 -4.51
C MET A 1 14.00 -11.19 -5.49
N LYS A 2 14.26 -12.34 -6.13
CA LYS A 2 13.35 -12.96 -7.11
C LYS A 2 13.15 -14.44 -6.79
N ILE A 3 11.91 -14.91 -6.81
CA ILE A 3 11.52 -16.30 -6.53
C ILE A 3 10.67 -16.82 -7.68
N TYR A 4 10.99 -18.00 -8.21
CA TYR A 4 10.27 -18.60 -9.34
C TYR A 4 9.25 -19.63 -8.86
N CYS A 5 7.98 -19.50 -9.25
CA CYS A 5 6.93 -20.44 -8.90
C CYS A 5 5.86 -20.57 -9.99
N CYS A 6 5.52 -21.81 -10.36
CA CYS A 6 4.47 -22.14 -11.34
C CYS A 6 4.54 -21.32 -12.65
N GLY A 7 5.76 -21.15 -13.18
CA GLY A 7 6.03 -20.39 -14.41
C GLY A 7 5.93 -18.87 -14.27
N LEU A 8 5.77 -18.34 -13.05
CA LEU A 8 5.78 -16.90 -12.76
C LEU A 8 7.03 -16.53 -11.96
N VAL A 9 7.49 -15.30 -12.18
CA VAL A 9 8.58 -14.68 -11.43
C VAL A 9 7.97 -13.72 -10.42
N TYR A 10 8.25 -13.96 -9.14
CA TYR A 10 7.84 -13.07 -8.06
C TYR A 10 9.06 -12.25 -7.64
N SER A 11 8.91 -10.95 -7.46
CA SER A 11 10.01 -10.07 -7.11
C SER A 11 9.60 -9.10 -6.00
N THR A 12 10.49 -8.89 -5.04
CA THR A 12 10.31 -7.88 -3.98
C THR A 12 10.38 -6.45 -4.51
N GLN A 13 10.80 -6.26 -5.76
CA GLN A 13 10.91 -4.96 -6.43
C GLN A 13 9.79 -4.72 -7.43
N ASP A 14 8.94 -5.71 -7.67
CA ASP A 14 7.87 -5.64 -8.66
C ASP A 14 6.54 -5.28 -7.96
N PRO A 15 5.88 -4.16 -8.31
CA PRO A 15 4.63 -3.73 -7.72
C PRO A 15 3.50 -4.74 -7.73
N GLU A 16 3.46 -5.65 -8.70
CA GLU A 16 2.37 -6.63 -8.80
C GLU A 16 2.61 -7.90 -7.95
N THR A 17 3.87 -8.20 -7.65
CA THR A 17 4.24 -9.49 -7.05
C THR A 17 4.93 -9.37 -5.69
N TYR A 18 5.36 -8.17 -5.27
CA TYR A 18 6.05 -7.98 -3.99
C TYR A 18 5.20 -8.41 -2.80
N TRP A 19 3.89 -8.14 -2.81
CA TRP A 19 2.99 -8.50 -1.71
C TRP A 19 2.81 -10.00 -1.52
N CYS A 20 3.14 -10.82 -2.53
CA CYS A 20 3.09 -12.28 -2.42
C CYS A 20 4.25 -12.84 -1.63
N ILE A 21 5.31 -12.05 -1.43
CA ILE A 21 6.50 -12.44 -0.69
C ILE A 21 6.42 -11.78 0.67
N GLU A 22 6.34 -12.57 1.72
CA GLU A 22 6.48 -12.09 3.09
C GLU A 22 7.91 -12.30 3.56
N THR A 23 8.50 -11.27 4.17
CA THR A 23 9.84 -11.31 4.74
C THR A 23 9.79 -11.43 6.25
N TYR A 24 10.58 -12.35 6.78
CA TYR A 24 10.75 -12.55 8.20
C TYR A 24 12.23 -12.54 8.55
N HIS A 25 12.57 -12.05 9.73
CA HIS A 25 13.86 -12.32 10.35
C HIS A 25 13.65 -13.20 11.57
N LEU A 26 14.60 -14.09 11.83
CA LEU A 26 14.57 -14.91 13.02
C LEU A 26 15.31 -14.22 14.17
N LYS A 27 14.74 -14.26 15.38
CA LYS A 27 15.40 -13.81 16.62
C LYS A 27 16.70 -14.57 16.88
N LYS A 28 16.68 -15.88 16.63
CA LYS A 28 17.82 -16.79 16.73
C LYS A 28 17.89 -17.63 15.45
N PRO A 29 19.07 -17.80 14.84
CA PRO A 29 19.23 -18.69 13.69
C PRO A 29 18.81 -20.12 14.04
N VAL A 30 18.27 -20.86 13.06
CA VAL A 30 17.97 -22.29 13.22
C VAL A 30 19.27 -23.07 13.40
N ASP A 31 20.24 -22.78 12.53
CA ASP A 31 21.58 -23.35 12.58
C ASP A 31 22.57 -22.26 12.97
N ASN A 32 23.29 -22.46 14.07
CA ASN A 32 24.24 -21.48 14.59
C ASN A 32 25.54 -21.43 13.77
N ILE A 33 25.90 -22.53 13.11
CA ILE A 33 27.15 -22.67 12.37
C ILE A 33 26.83 -23.35 11.03
N ILE A 34 27.23 -22.73 9.93
CA ILE A 34 27.11 -23.28 8.57
C ILE A 34 28.48 -23.13 7.91
N GLY A 35 29.05 -24.25 7.44
CA GLY A 35 30.36 -24.25 6.76
C GLY A 35 31.50 -23.69 7.62
N GLY A 36 31.48 -23.96 8.93
CA GLY A 36 32.49 -23.48 9.88
C GLY A 36 32.38 -21.99 10.25
N LYS A 37 31.41 -21.25 9.70
CA LYS A 37 31.18 -19.83 10.02
C LYS A 37 29.91 -19.69 10.85
N ARG A 38 29.97 -18.80 11.86
CA ARG A 38 28.82 -18.49 12.71
C ARG A 38 27.76 -17.70 11.93
N VAL A 39 26.52 -18.14 12.00
CA VAL A 39 25.38 -17.42 11.44
C VAL A 39 24.96 -16.33 12.42
N PHE A 40 24.90 -15.09 11.93
CA PHE A 40 24.50 -13.93 12.73
C PHE A 40 23.04 -13.56 12.50
N LYS A 41 22.58 -13.62 11.25
CA LYS A 41 21.22 -13.22 10.87
C LYS A 41 20.67 -14.19 9.85
N GLN A 42 19.41 -14.57 10.01
CA GLN A 42 18.71 -15.42 9.06
C GLN A 42 17.43 -14.69 8.62
N ILE A 43 17.28 -14.51 7.31
CA ILE A 43 16.13 -13.87 6.69
C ILE A 43 15.38 -14.93 5.90
N ILE A 44 14.07 -15.01 6.10
CA ILE A 44 13.19 -15.96 5.44
C ILE A 44 12.29 -15.17 4.49
N TYR A 45 12.29 -15.54 3.22
CA TYR A 45 11.38 -15.07 2.20
C TYR A 45 10.32 -16.15 1.96
N ALA A 46 9.12 -15.95 2.48
CA ALA A 46 8.00 -16.85 2.29
C ALA A 46 7.13 -16.36 1.12
N LEU A 47 7.05 -17.14 0.06
CA LEU A 47 6.21 -16.89 -1.10
C LEU A 47 4.93 -17.73 -1.02
N CYS A 48 3.78 -17.08 -1.18
CA CYS A 48 2.53 -17.73 -1.52
C CYS A 48 2.17 -17.44 -2.98
N CYS A 49 2.18 -18.48 -3.82
CA CYS A 49 1.96 -18.36 -5.26
C CYS A 49 0.48 -18.04 -5.59
N LYS A 50 0.24 -17.00 -6.40
CA LYS A 50 -1.12 -16.61 -6.86
C LYS A 50 -1.83 -17.69 -7.67
N LYS A 51 -1.13 -18.40 -8.58
CA LYS A 51 -1.76 -19.37 -9.49
C LYS A 51 -2.33 -20.60 -8.76
N ASN A 52 -1.45 -21.33 -8.07
CA ASN A 52 -1.76 -22.66 -7.53
C ASN A 52 -1.71 -22.71 -5.99
N GLY A 53 -1.59 -21.57 -5.31
CA GLY A 53 -1.48 -21.52 -3.84
C GLY A 53 -0.22 -22.16 -3.26
N CYS A 54 0.80 -22.44 -4.09
CA CYS A 54 2.01 -23.11 -3.64
C CYS A 54 2.80 -22.26 -2.63
N CYS A 55 3.16 -22.86 -1.49
CA CYS A 55 4.10 -22.27 -0.55
C CYS A 55 5.54 -22.61 -0.95
N LYS A 56 6.38 -21.58 -1.09
CA LYS A 56 7.83 -21.71 -1.25
C LYS A 56 8.53 -20.80 -0.29
N ILE A 57 9.67 -21.23 0.21
CA ILE A 57 10.47 -20.45 1.15
C ILE A 57 11.91 -20.44 0.67
N GLU A 58 12.52 -19.27 0.73
CA GLU A 58 13.96 -19.12 0.58
C GLU A 58 14.54 -18.54 1.86
N ILE A 59 15.52 -19.25 2.42
CA ILE A 59 16.15 -18.92 3.69
C ILE A 59 17.56 -18.44 3.39
N HIS A 60 17.83 -17.19 3.72
CA HIS A 60 19.12 -16.54 3.52
C HIS A 60 19.83 -16.44 4.86
N SER A 61 20.94 -17.16 5.01
CA SER A 61 21.79 -17.13 6.21
C SER A 61 22.96 -16.19 5.97
N TYR A 62 23.17 -15.25 6.89
CA TYR A 62 24.21 -14.23 6.82
C TYR A 62 25.24 -14.42 7.94
N THR A 63 26.51 -14.27 7.58
CA THR A 63 27.63 -14.11 8.51
C THR A 63 27.99 -12.64 8.66
N LYS A 64 28.78 -12.33 9.69
CA LYS A 64 29.41 -11.03 9.86
C LYS A 64 30.89 -11.17 9.54
N GLU A 65 31.33 -10.59 8.43
CA GLU A 65 32.74 -10.48 8.02
C GLU A 65 33.12 -9.00 8.03
N ASN A 66 34.19 -8.63 8.75
CA ASN A 66 34.69 -7.24 8.84
C ASN A 66 33.60 -6.21 9.18
N GLY A 67 32.69 -6.55 10.09
CA GLY A 67 31.58 -5.68 10.50
C GLY A 67 30.39 -5.64 9.55
N ARG A 68 30.51 -6.16 8.31
CA ARG A 68 29.44 -6.18 7.30
C ARG A 68 28.75 -7.54 7.25
N LEU A 69 27.46 -7.54 6.94
CA LEU A 69 26.70 -8.78 6.72
C LEU A 69 26.98 -9.32 5.32
N LYS A 70 27.41 -10.58 5.24
CA LYS A 70 27.66 -11.29 3.98
C LYS A 70 26.79 -12.54 3.90
N LEU A 71 26.18 -12.77 2.75
CA LEU A 71 25.37 -13.97 2.51
C LEU A 71 26.28 -15.20 2.51
N LEU A 72 26.00 -16.17 3.38
CA LEU A 72 26.72 -17.45 3.44
C LEU A 72 26.06 -18.49 2.56
N TYR A 73 24.76 -18.68 2.78
CA TYR A 73 24.03 -19.82 2.25
C TYR A 73 22.58 -19.44 2.00
N THR A 74 22.06 -19.96 0.89
CA THR A 74 20.65 -19.83 0.52
C THR A 74 20.06 -21.24 0.41
N GLN A 75 19.02 -21.50 1.19
CA GLN A 75 18.26 -22.75 1.13
C GLN A 75 16.89 -22.48 0.53
N SER A 76 16.45 -23.31 -0.41
CA SER A 76 15.08 -23.26 -0.93
C SER A 76 14.29 -24.48 -0.47
N ILE A 77 13.10 -24.25 0.06
CA ILE A 77 12.17 -25.30 0.54
C ILE A 77 10.82 -25.06 -0.12
N LYS A 78 10.14 -26.14 -0.53
CA LYS A 78 8.88 -26.07 -1.28
C LYS A 78 7.80 -26.96 -0.65
N GLY A 79 6.54 -26.60 -0.86
CA GLY A 79 5.39 -27.46 -0.54
C GLY A 79 5.22 -27.69 0.96
N ARG A 80 4.93 -28.94 1.36
CA ARG A 80 4.67 -29.29 2.76
C ARG A 80 5.82 -28.97 3.70
N GLY A 81 7.06 -29.20 3.26
CA GLY A 81 8.25 -28.88 4.05
C GLY A 81 8.37 -27.39 4.36
N ALA A 82 7.89 -26.52 3.46
CA ALA A 82 7.84 -25.10 3.68
C ALA A 82 6.82 -24.75 4.78
N ILE A 83 5.63 -25.35 4.73
CA ILE A 83 4.57 -25.14 5.72
C ILE A 83 5.03 -25.57 7.12
N SER A 84 5.57 -26.80 7.24
CA SER A 84 6.08 -27.33 8.51
C SER A 84 7.21 -26.48 9.08
N PHE A 85 8.08 -25.92 8.22
CA PHE A 85 9.13 -25.00 8.65
C PHE A 85 8.56 -23.69 9.22
N LEU A 86 7.55 -23.10 8.56
CA LEU A 86 6.90 -21.89 9.06
C LEU A 86 6.24 -22.17 10.41
N GLU A 87 5.49 -23.26 10.54
CA GLU A 87 4.85 -23.65 11.80
C GLU A 87 5.87 -23.79 12.92
N ARG A 88 6.95 -24.56 12.71
CA ARG A 88 8.02 -24.77 13.69
C ARG A 88 8.70 -23.48 14.13
N THR A 89 8.82 -22.50 13.23
CA THR A 89 9.54 -21.25 13.50
C THR A 89 8.64 -20.08 13.91
N LYS A 90 7.34 -20.32 14.14
CA LYS A 90 6.34 -19.27 14.43
C LYS A 90 6.76 -18.31 15.55
N ASP A 91 7.26 -18.82 16.67
CA ASP A 91 7.57 -17.97 17.85
C ASP A 91 8.89 -17.19 17.72
N MET A 92 9.78 -17.66 16.84
CA MET A 92 11.08 -17.05 16.59
C MET A 92 11.04 -16.02 15.46
N ARG A 93 10.01 -16.06 14.61
CA ARG A 93 9.86 -15.18 13.45
C ARG A 93 9.35 -13.82 13.87
N ILE A 94 10.05 -12.78 13.43
CA ILE A 94 9.57 -11.40 13.47
C ILE A 94 9.36 -10.95 12.03
N ARG A 95 8.17 -10.45 11.72
CA ARG A 95 7.85 -9.93 10.39
C ARG A 95 8.73 -8.72 10.11
N GLN A 96 9.43 -8.75 8.99
CA GLN A 96 10.16 -7.59 8.47
C GLN A 96 9.32 -7.00 7.33
N PRO A 97 8.72 -5.81 7.49
CA PRO A 97 7.94 -5.21 6.42
C PRO A 97 8.84 -4.94 5.20
N GLN A 98 8.32 -5.21 4.00
CA GLN A 98 8.99 -4.86 2.76
C GLN A 98 8.73 -3.40 2.43
N CYS A 99 9.74 -2.72 1.92
CA CYS A 99 9.53 -1.41 1.29
C CYS A 99 8.68 -1.63 0.04
N CYS A 100 7.55 -0.93 -0.05
CA CYS A 100 6.73 -0.95 -1.25
C CYS A 100 7.57 -0.43 -2.43
N PRO A 101 7.65 -1.18 -3.55
CA PRO A 101 8.42 -0.74 -4.72
C PRO A 101 7.74 0.40 -5.49
N LEU A 102 6.46 0.69 -5.20
CA LEU A 102 5.78 1.84 -5.77
C LEU A 102 6.43 3.12 -5.25
N LYS A 103 6.65 4.07 -6.17
CA LYS A 103 7.04 5.42 -5.79
C LYS A 103 5.92 6.01 -4.94
N THR A 104 6.21 6.25 -3.66
CA THR A 104 5.34 7.05 -2.81
C THR A 104 5.41 8.47 -3.34
N TYR A 105 4.42 8.86 -4.14
CA TYR A 105 4.22 10.27 -4.45
C TYR A 105 3.88 10.95 -3.12
N GLN A 106 4.79 11.80 -2.62
CA GLN A 106 4.41 12.79 -1.62
C GLN A 106 3.20 13.51 -2.19
N TYR A 107 2.11 13.48 -1.42
CA TYR A 107 0.77 14.00 -1.69
C TYR A 107 0.68 14.96 -2.88
N SER A 108 -0.37 14.80 -3.70
CA SER A 108 -0.82 15.93 -4.51
C SER A 108 -1.01 17.12 -3.57
N LYS A 109 -0.16 18.14 -3.67
CA LYS A 109 -0.30 19.41 -2.94
C LYS A 109 -1.62 20.14 -3.28
N LYS A 110 -2.43 19.54 -4.16
CA LYS A 110 -3.71 20.02 -4.67
C LYS A 110 -4.88 19.15 -4.18
N ILE A 111 -4.83 18.60 -2.97
CA ILE A 111 -6.08 18.22 -2.30
C ILE A 111 -6.61 19.52 -1.68
N PRO A 112 -7.60 20.19 -2.29
CA PRO A 112 -8.19 21.36 -1.66
C PRO A 112 -8.74 20.94 -0.30
N TRP A 113 -8.43 21.69 0.75
CA TRP A 113 -9.00 21.54 2.10
C TRP A 113 -10.48 21.99 2.14
N VAL A 114 -11.24 21.61 1.11
CA VAL A 114 -12.65 21.92 0.97
C VAL A 114 -13.41 20.69 1.41
N TYR A 115 -13.72 20.63 2.70
CA TYR A 115 -14.66 19.65 3.25
C TYR A 115 -16.01 20.34 3.40
N GLY A 116 -17.02 19.86 2.68
CA GLY A 116 -18.39 20.32 2.88
C GLY A 116 -18.83 20.02 4.31
N LYS A 117 -19.19 21.06 5.08
CA LYS A 117 -19.88 20.85 6.36
C LYS A 117 -21.34 20.50 6.07
N THR A 118 -21.77 19.31 6.48
CA THR A 118 -23.20 18.97 6.57
C THR A 118 -23.85 19.86 7.62
N LEU A 119 -24.66 20.83 7.19
CA LEU A 119 -25.42 21.69 8.11
C LEU A 119 -26.70 21.02 8.59
N ASN A 120 -27.31 20.13 7.78
CA ASN A 120 -28.48 19.31 8.10
C ASN A 120 -28.40 17.96 7.38
N SER A 121 -29.17 16.95 7.82
CA SER A 121 -29.17 15.59 7.25
C SER A 121 -29.65 15.51 5.79
N THR A 122 -30.37 16.53 5.31
CA THR A 122 -31.01 16.54 3.98
C THR A 122 -30.36 17.47 2.95
N THR A 123 -29.49 18.42 3.32
CA THR A 123 -28.83 19.32 2.35
C THR A 123 -27.40 19.66 2.77
N GLN A 124 -26.43 19.35 1.91
CA GLN A 124 -25.05 19.80 2.03
C GLN A 124 -24.87 21.15 1.35
N VAL A 125 -24.37 22.14 2.08
CA VAL A 125 -23.93 23.43 1.51
C VAL A 125 -22.42 23.49 1.63
N VAL A 126 -21.73 23.55 0.49
CA VAL A 126 -20.27 23.67 0.44
C VAL A 126 -19.88 25.04 1.00
N ARG A 127 -19.02 25.06 2.02
CA ARG A 127 -18.39 26.30 2.53
C ARG A 127 -16.89 26.22 2.30
N TYR A 128 -16.34 27.26 1.69
CA TYR A 128 -14.91 27.42 1.48
C TYR A 128 -14.29 28.12 2.70
N ILE A 129 -13.14 27.63 3.15
CA ILE A 129 -12.31 28.29 4.16
C ILE A 129 -11.02 28.63 3.43
N ASP A 130 -10.76 29.92 3.20
CA ASP A 130 -9.50 30.37 2.61
C ASP A 130 -8.37 30.35 3.67
N GLU A 131 -7.13 30.30 3.20
CA GLU A 131 -5.92 30.23 4.04
C GLU A 131 -5.77 31.41 5.03
N SER A 132 -6.51 32.51 4.81
CA SER A 132 -6.55 33.68 5.69
C SER A 132 -7.50 33.54 6.89
N GLY A 133 -8.18 32.39 7.06
CA GLY A 133 -9.10 32.15 8.18
C GLY A 133 -10.42 32.93 8.12
N ASN A 134 -10.62 33.76 7.09
CA ASN A 134 -11.84 34.52 6.89
C ASN A 134 -12.94 33.67 6.24
N ARG A 135 -14.12 33.66 6.88
CA ARG A 135 -15.31 32.93 6.41
C ARG A 135 -15.98 33.72 5.29
N GLN A 136 -15.74 33.36 4.04
CA GLN A 136 -16.55 33.88 2.93
C GLN A 136 -17.66 32.89 2.57
N ILE A 137 -18.91 33.34 2.72
CA ILE A 137 -20.09 32.58 2.28
C ILE A 137 -20.35 32.94 0.82
N PHE A 138 -19.81 32.15 -0.11
CA PHE A 138 -20.22 32.23 -1.49
C PHE A 138 -21.50 31.41 -1.67
N LYS A 139 -22.64 32.09 -1.85
CA LYS A 139 -23.83 31.44 -2.38
C LYS A 139 -23.54 31.13 -3.85
N ALA A 140 -23.36 29.85 -4.18
CA ALA A 140 -23.28 29.44 -5.57
C ALA A 140 -24.61 29.80 -6.25
N ALA A 141 -24.62 30.87 -7.03
CA ALA A 141 -25.70 31.14 -7.96
C ALA A 141 -25.68 30.03 -9.00
N ASN A 142 -26.70 29.17 -8.97
CA ASN A 142 -26.82 28.07 -9.92
C ASN A 142 -27.01 28.69 -11.32
N PRO A 143 -26.02 28.63 -12.24
CA PRO A 143 -26.09 29.37 -13.49
C PRO A 143 -27.23 28.87 -14.40
N GLN A 144 -27.66 27.61 -14.22
CA GLN A 144 -28.83 27.05 -14.90
C GLN A 144 -30.16 27.56 -14.32
N GLY A 145 -30.23 27.80 -13.00
CA GLY A 145 -31.44 28.32 -12.34
C GLY A 145 -31.71 29.80 -12.64
N GLN A 146 -30.66 30.61 -12.81
CA GLN A 146 -30.80 32.02 -13.17
C GLN A 146 -31.24 32.21 -14.63
N LYS A 147 -30.80 31.35 -15.56
CA LYS A 147 -31.28 31.38 -16.95
C LYS A 147 -32.77 31.09 -17.05
N LEU A 148 -33.24 30.02 -16.39
CA LEU A 148 -34.67 29.67 -16.32
C LEU A 148 -35.54 30.78 -15.71
N GLN A 149 -35.09 31.42 -14.62
CA GLN A 149 -35.83 32.54 -14.03
C GLN A 149 -35.87 33.78 -14.94
N SER A 150 -34.78 34.07 -15.64
CA SER A 150 -34.73 35.21 -16.58
C SER A 150 -35.61 35.01 -17.83
N GLU A 151 -35.77 33.78 -18.29
CA GLU A 151 -36.64 33.43 -19.42
C GLU A 151 -38.12 33.47 -19.04
N ILE A 152 -38.46 33.01 -17.82
CA ILE A 152 -39.84 33.09 -17.28
C ILE A 152 -40.27 34.56 -17.14
N ILE A 153 -39.42 35.42 -16.57
CA ILE A 153 -39.72 36.85 -16.40
C ILE A 153 -39.89 37.56 -17.76
N LYS A 154 -39.07 37.23 -18.77
CA LYS A 154 -39.24 37.77 -20.13
C LYS A 154 -40.57 37.32 -20.78
N SER A 155 -40.98 36.06 -20.56
CA SER A 155 -42.24 35.54 -21.10
C SER A 155 -43.48 36.14 -20.44
N GLU A 156 -43.40 36.54 -19.17
CA GLU A 156 -44.50 37.20 -18.45
C GLU A 156 -44.64 38.68 -18.80
N ILE A 157 -43.54 39.37 -19.13
CA ILE A 157 -43.57 40.76 -19.60
C ILE A 157 -44.21 40.84 -20.99
N ILE A 158 -43.84 39.94 -21.92
CA ILE A 158 -44.41 39.88 -23.27
C ILE A 158 -45.93 39.57 -23.24
N ARG A 159 -46.41 38.79 -22.26
CA ARG A 159 -47.85 38.49 -22.08
C ARG A 159 -48.67 39.65 -21.49
N LYS A 160 -48.02 40.70 -20.96
CA LYS A 160 -48.69 41.89 -20.42
C LYS A 160 -48.73 43.06 -21.40
N GLU A 161 -48.04 42.96 -22.53
CA GLU A 161 -47.96 44.00 -23.57
C GLU A 161 -48.73 43.63 -24.87
N VAL A 162 -49.51 42.55 -24.85
CA VAL A 162 -50.51 42.18 -25.89
C VAL A 162 -51.90 42.23 -25.28
#